data_AF-A0A956URP0-F1
#
_entry.id   AF-A0A956URP0-F1
#
_cell.length_a   1.000
_cell.length_b   1.000
_cell.length_c   1.000
_cell.angle_alpha   90.00
_cell.angle_beta   90.00
_cell.angle_gamma   90.00
#
_symmetry.space_group_name_H-M   'P 1'
#
loop_
_entity.id
_entity.type
_entity.pdbx_description
1 polymer ?
#
loop_
_entity_poly.entity_id
_entity_poly.type
_entity_poly.pdbx_seq_one_letter_code
_entity_poly.pdbx_strand_id
1 'polypeptide(L)'
;MEPCAAPTASGQPCRWKKDQCPVPAHARWRERQRGQHPAAPRPEMAPIPVPGDQSLPLPVQARDIPGVAWWAVEQLATGGMEGREGGVYSTLLRVLLACNPEDGADADVLAEIELRGRLMHGLPPSTPGQWNLLETRFSVEAVTEVRRWAALFEADALDVVDPSLFRDR
;
A
#
# COMPACT_ATOMS: atom_id res chain seq x y z
N MET A 1 -35.52 15.78 -19.76
CA MET A 1 -35.54 15.56 -18.29
C MET A 1 -34.26 14.83 -17.91
N GLU A 2 -33.47 15.40 -17.00
CA GLU A 2 -32.20 14.79 -16.59
C GLU A 2 -32.43 13.51 -15.76
N PRO A 3 -31.71 12.41 -16.05
CA PRO A 3 -31.71 11.24 -15.18
C PRO A 3 -30.94 11.53 -13.88
N CYS A 4 -31.22 10.73 -12.85
CA CYS A 4 -30.61 10.82 -11.52
C CYS A 4 -29.08 10.63 -11.56
N ALA A 5 -28.61 9.65 -12.35
CA ALA A 5 -27.21 9.29 -12.56
C ALA A 5 -26.38 8.88 -11.32
N ALA A 6 -26.94 8.93 -10.12
CA ALA A 6 -26.27 8.45 -8.91
C ALA A 6 -25.91 6.95 -9.02
N PRO A 7 -24.74 6.52 -8.53
CA PRO A 7 -24.31 5.13 -8.59
C PRO A 7 -25.21 4.24 -7.71
N THR A 8 -25.68 3.12 -8.27
CA THR A 8 -26.43 2.08 -7.52
C THR A 8 -25.47 1.08 -6.86
N ALA A 9 -26.00 0.19 -6.01
CA ALA A 9 -25.23 -0.89 -5.40
C ALA A 9 -24.53 -1.82 -6.41
N SER A 10 -25.06 -1.91 -7.64
CA SER A 10 -24.46 -2.67 -8.75
C SER A 10 -23.43 -1.88 -9.56
N GLY A 11 -23.09 -0.65 -9.15
CA GLY A 11 -22.15 0.24 -9.85
C GLY A 11 -22.71 0.90 -11.11
N GLN A 12 -23.98 0.64 -11.47
CA GLN A 12 -24.63 1.25 -12.64
C GLN A 12 -25.27 2.60 -12.29
N PRO A 13 -25.42 3.54 -13.25
CA PRO A 13 -26.07 4.82 -12.99
C PRO A 13 -27.58 4.66 -12.84
N CYS A 14 -28.15 5.36 -11.84
CA CYS A 14 -29.59 5.39 -11.59
C CYS A 14 -30.34 6.03 -12.77
N ARG A 15 -31.33 5.30 -13.30
CA ARG A 15 -32.12 5.70 -14.49
C ARG A 15 -33.40 6.48 -14.18
N TRP A 16 -33.77 6.63 -12.91
CA TRP A 16 -34.93 7.43 -12.51
C TRP A 16 -34.77 8.89 -12.90
N LYS A 17 -35.87 9.58 -13.17
CA LYS A 17 -35.86 11.04 -13.35
C LYS A 17 -35.39 11.70 -12.04
N LYS A 18 -34.56 12.75 -12.15
CA LYS A 18 -33.92 13.44 -11.01
C LYS A 18 -34.90 13.81 -9.88
N ASP A 19 -36.07 14.34 -10.22
CA ASP A 19 -37.08 14.81 -9.27
C ASP A 19 -38.07 13.72 -8.82
N GLN A 20 -37.94 12.50 -9.36
CA GLN A 20 -38.82 11.35 -9.07
C GLN A 20 -38.02 10.17 -8.50
N CYS A 21 -36.74 10.34 -8.19
CA CYS A 21 -35.92 9.26 -7.68
C CYS A 21 -36.32 8.95 -6.22
N PRO A 22 -36.80 7.73 -5.92
CA PRO A 22 -37.32 7.40 -4.60
C PRO A 22 -36.22 7.16 -3.55
N VAL A 23 -34.95 7.22 -3.95
CA VAL A 23 -33.80 6.89 -3.09
C VAL A 23 -33.23 8.18 -2.48
N PRO A 24 -33.41 8.45 -1.17
CA PRO A 24 -32.97 9.69 -0.55
C PRO A 24 -31.45 9.89 -0.59
N ALA A 25 -30.68 8.80 -0.55
CA ALA A 25 -29.21 8.85 -0.67
C ALA A 25 -28.76 9.43 -2.02
N HIS A 26 -29.52 9.23 -3.09
CA HIS A 26 -29.20 9.80 -4.40
C HIS A 26 -29.39 11.32 -4.42
N ALA A 27 -30.34 11.87 -3.66
CA ALA A 27 -30.51 13.31 -3.53
C ALA A 27 -29.28 13.96 -2.88
N ARG A 28 -28.80 13.38 -1.76
CA ARG A 28 -27.58 13.82 -1.06
C ARG A 28 -26.32 13.67 -1.91
N TRP A 29 -26.22 12.62 -2.72
CA TRP A 29 -25.13 12.46 -3.69
C TRP A 29 -25.11 13.61 -4.71
N ARG A 30 -26.27 13.97 -5.27
CA ARG A 30 -26.39 15.09 -6.23
C ARG A 30 -26.08 16.45 -5.59
N GLU A 31 -26.44 16.66 -4.33
CA GLU A 31 -26.08 17.87 -3.59
C GLU A 31 -24.57 17.99 -3.37
N ARG A 32 -23.90 16.89 -3.01
CA ARG A 32 -22.43 16.84 -2.92
C ARG A 32 -21.75 17.13 -4.25
N GLN A 33 -22.30 16.63 -5.36
CA GLN A 33 -21.82 16.92 -6.71
C GLN A 33 -22.07 18.38 -7.13
N ARG A 34 -23.15 19.02 -6.66
CA ARG A 34 -23.43 20.44 -6.95
C ARG A 34 -22.49 21.42 -6.23
N GLY A 35 -21.94 21.02 -5.08
CA GLY A 35 -20.92 21.80 -4.35
C GLY A 35 -19.48 21.53 -4.80
N GLN A 36 -19.25 20.47 -5.57
CA GLN A 36 -17.98 20.26 -6.26
C GLN A 36 -17.97 21.19 -7.47
N HIS A 37 -17.33 22.36 -7.32
CA HIS A 37 -16.81 23.10 -8.46
C HIS A 37 -16.11 22.10 -9.41
N PRO A 38 -16.20 22.28 -10.75
CA PRO A 38 -15.43 21.46 -11.67
C PRO A 38 -14.01 21.45 -11.12
N ALA A 39 -13.51 20.25 -10.81
CA ALA A 39 -12.16 20.10 -10.27
C ALA A 39 -11.27 20.98 -11.13
N ALA A 40 -10.57 21.94 -10.49
CA ALA A 40 -9.57 22.73 -11.20
C ALA A 40 -8.77 21.75 -12.05
N PRO A 41 -8.57 22.02 -13.36
CA PRO A 41 -7.90 21.09 -14.25
C PRO A 41 -6.67 20.60 -13.50
N ARG A 42 -6.65 19.29 -13.23
CA ARG A 42 -5.57 18.63 -12.50
C ARG A 42 -4.31 19.19 -13.14
N PRO A 43 -3.40 19.88 -12.40
CA PRO A 43 -2.22 20.46 -13.02
C PRO A 43 -1.63 19.33 -13.83
N GLU A 44 -1.53 19.54 -15.13
CA GLU A 44 -1.00 18.57 -16.06
C GLU A 44 0.34 18.17 -15.43
N MET A 45 0.39 16.95 -14.88
CA MET A 45 1.62 16.47 -14.28
C MET A 45 2.57 16.43 -15.46
N ALA A 46 3.47 17.41 -15.52
CA ALA A 46 4.55 17.39 -16.48
C ALA A 46 5.12 15.96 -16.39
N PRO A 47 5.18 15.23 -17.52
CA PRO A 47 5.73 13.89 -17.50
C PRO A 47 7.05 13.98 -16.74
N ILE A 48 7.15 13.21 -15.64
CA ILE A 48 8.38 13.15 -14.86
C ILE A 48 9.46 12.85 -15.89
N PRO A 49 10.43 13.75 -16.12
CA PRO A 49 11.41 13.55 -17.15
C PRO A 49 12.14 12.26 -16.79
N VAL A 50 11.86 11.19 -17.55
CA VAL A 50 12.58 9.94 -17.45
C VAL A 50 13.99 10.31 -17.91
N PRO A 51 15.01 10.29 -17.04
CA PRO A 51 16.37 10.62 -17.47
C PRO A 51 16.72 9.71 -18.65
N GLY A 52 17.16 10.32 -19.76
CA GLY A 52 17.34 9.63 -21.04
C GLY A 52 18.22 8.39 -20.95
N ASP A 53 17.86 7.39 -21.74
CA ASP A 53 18.62 6.16 -22.05
C ASP A 53 19.51 5.60 -20.92
N GLN A 54 19.02 5.60 -19.68
CA GLN A 54 19.65 4.83 -18.62
C GLN A 54 19.14 3.41 -18.73
N SER A 55 19.74 2.67 -19.66
CA SER A 55 19.69 1.21 -19.58
C SER A 55 19.99 0.82 -18.13
N LEU A 56 19.06 0.08 -17.51
CA LEU A 56 19.21 -0.35 -16.12
C LEU A 56 20.61 -0.95 -15.94
N PRO A 57 21.30 -0.80 -14.79
CA PRO A 57 22.61 -1.39 -14.63
C PRO A 57 22.55 -2.90 -14.90
N LEU A 58 23.59 -3.45 -15.53
CA LEU A 58 23.67 -4.86 -15.97
C LEU A 58 23.18 -5.87 -14.91
N PRO A 59 23.52 -5.74 -13.62
CA PRO A 59 22.99 -6.65 -12.59
C PRO A 59 21.47 -6.63 -12.46
N VAL A 60 20.83 -5.47 -12.62
CA VAL A 60 19.37 -5.34 -12.58
C VAL A 60 18.75 -5.99 -13.81
N GLN A 61 19.33 -5.77 -15.00
CA GLN A 61 18.86 -6.42 -16.23
C GLN A 61 19.00 -7.95 -16.18
N ALA A 62 20.14 -8.42 -15.65
CA ALA A 62 20.47 -9.83 -15.51
C ALA A 62 19.75 -10.52 -14.34
N ARG A 63 19.02 -9.76 -13.50
CA ARG A 63 18.38 -10.25 -12.27
C ARG A 63 19.38 -10.92 -11.31
N ASP A 64 20.62 -10.45 -11.33
CA ASP A 64 21.71 -10.91 -10.47
C ASP A 64 21.62 -10.19 -9.12
N ILE A 65 20.95 -10.81 -8.15
CA ILE A 65 20.69 -10.20 -6.83
C ILE A 65 22.00 -9.82 -6.11
N PRO A 66 23.03 -10.69 -6.02
CA PRO A 66 24.35 -10.30 -5.53
C PRO A 66 24.93 -9.07 -6.24
N GLY A 67 24.84 -9.02 -7.58
CA GLY A 67 25.32 -7.88 -8.35
C GLY A 67 24.54 -6.59 -8.09
N VAL A 68 23.21 -6.68 -7.92
CA VAL A 68 22.37 -5.52 -7.55
C VAL A 68 22.71 -5.03 -6.14
N ALA A 69 23.00 -5.95 -5.21
CA ALA A 69 23.41 -5.59 -3.87
C ALA A 69 24.73 -4.81 -3.85
N TRP A 70 25.74 -5.28 -4.59
CA TRP A 70 27.02 -4.58 -4.71
C TRP A 70 26.88 -3.23 -5.38
N TRP A 71 26.10 -3.14 -6.46
CA TRP A 71 25.82 -1.86 -7.11
C TRP A 71 25.16 -0.86 -6.16
N ALA A 72 24.17 -1.28 -5.36
CA ALA A 72 23.52 -0.39 -4.39
C ALA A 72 24.50 0.12 -3.31
N VAL A 73 25.44 -0.72 -2.87
CA VAL A 73 26.51 -0.31 -1.93
C VAL A 73 27.42 0.73 -2.56
N GLU A 74 27.82 0.56 -3.82
CA GLU A 74 28.65 1.53 -4.54
C GLU A 74 27.94 2.87 -4.71
N GLN A 75 26.65 2.87 -5.05
CA GLN A 75 25.87 4.11 -5.17
C GLN A 75 25.76 4.85 -3.83
N LEU A 76 25.55 4.14 -2.72
CA LEU A 76 25.54 4.75 -1.39
C LEU A 76 26.90 5.33 -1.00
N ALA A 77 27.99 4.60 -1.29
CA ALA A 77 29.35 5.03 -0.96
C ALA A 77 29.81 6.24 -1.78
N THR A 78 29.37 6.34 -3.03
CA THR A 78 29.73 7.44 -3.94
C THR A 78 28.77 8.64 -3.89
N GLY A 79 27.72 8.55 -3.06
CA GLY A 79 26.69 9.58 -2.97
C GLY A 79 25.70 9.60 -4.15
N GLY A 80 25.71 8.58 -5.00
CA GLY A 80 24.76 8.38 -6.08
C GLY A 80 23.41 7.79 -5.63
N MET A 81 23.23 7.54 -4.34
CA MET A 81 21.98 7.10 -3.71
C MET A 81 21.86 7.73 -2.32
N GLU A 82 20.68 8.26 -1.98
CA GLU A 82 20.42 8.79 -0.65
C GLU A 82 20.23 7.67 0.39
N GLY A 83 20.54 7.94 1.66
CA GLY A 83 20.40 6.93 2.73
C GLY A 83 18.98 6.35 2.86
N ARG A 84 17.95 7.15 2.58
CA ARG A 84 16.55 6.69 2.55
C ARG A 84 16.32 5.68 1.44
N GLU A 85 16.84 5.95 0.24
CA GLU A 85 16.75 5.06 -0.91
C GLU A 85 17.52 3.76 -0.65
N GLY A 86 18.69 3.85 0.00
CA GLY A 86 19.46 2.69 0.46
C GLY A 86 18.68 1.77 1.39
N GLY A 87 17.88 2.33 2.31
CA GLY A 87 17.00 1.54 3.18
C GLY A 87 15.93 0.76 2.41
N VAL A 88 15.34 1.37 1.38
CA VAL A 88 14.37 0.71 0.50
C VAL A 88 15.05 -0.40 -0.31
N TYR A 89 16.21 -0.11 -0.92
CA TYR A 89 16.99 -1.10 -1.69
C TYR A 89 17.41 -2.30 -0.85
N SER A 90 17.92 -2.07 0.36
CA SER A 90 18.26 -3.14 1.31
C SER A 90 17.04 -4.03 1.61
N THR A 91 15.86 -3.43 1.76
CA THR A 91 14.63 -4.17 2.06
C THR A 91 14.18 -5.01 0.86
N LEU A 92 14.21 -4.45 -0.34
CA LEU A 92 13.90 -5.17 -1.58
C LEU A 92 14.90 -6.30 -1.85
N LEU A 93 16.19 -6.07 -1.62
CA LEU A 93 17.22 -7.10 -1.78
C LEU A 93 17.02 -8.27 -0.82
N ARG A 94 16.63 -8.01 0.44
CA ARG A 94 16.28 -9.08 1.39
C ARG A 94 15.09 -9.90 0.91
N VAL A 95 14.04 -9.25 0.40
CA VAL A 95 12.88 -9.95 -0.17
C VAL A 95 13.31 -10.78 -1.38
N LEU A 96 14.07 -10.21 -2.30
CA LEU A 96 14.53 -10.90 -3.51
C LEU A 96 15.44 -12.09 -3.20
N LEU A 97 16.41 -11.93 -2.28
CA LEU A 97 17.27 -13.03 -1.83
C LEU A 97 16.45 -14.17 -1.24
N ALA A 98 15.47 -13.83 -0.41
CA ALA A 98 14.65 -14.79 0.28
C ALA A 98 13.60 -15.44 -0.65
N CYS A 99 13.28 -14.81 -1.78
CA CYS A 99 12.46 -15.36 -2.86
C CYS A 99 13.28 -16.10 -3.94
N ASN A 100 14.62 -16.19 -3.83
CA ASN A 100 15.43 -16.83 -4.85
C ASN A 100 15.12 -18.35 -4.89
N PRO A 101 14.59 -18.86 -6.02
CA PRO A 101 14.15 -20.24 -6.12
C PRO A 101 15.28 -21.27 -6.24
N GLU A 102 16.54 -20.85 -6.46
CA GLU A 102 17.63 -21.80 -6.73
C GLU A 102 18.08 -22.63 -5.51
N ASP A 103 17.78 -22.22 -4.28
CA ASP A 103 18.18 -22.94 -3.07
C ASP A 103 17.02 -23.63 -2.33
N GLY A 104 15.79 -23.59 -2.85
CA GLY A 104 14.62 -24.07 -2.12
C GLY A 104 14.51 -23.34 -0.79
N ALA A 105 14.15 -22.05 -0.85
CA ALA A 105 14.10 -21.17 0.31
C ALA A 105 13.47 -21.87 1.52
N ASP A 106 14.25 -21.97 2.59
CA ASP A 106 13.84 -22.53 3.87
C ASP A 106 12.46 -21.97 4.26
N ALA A 107 11.54 -22.83 4.71
CA ALA A 107 10.20 -22.43 5.09
C ALA A 107 10.22 -21.28 6.12
N ASP A 108 11.25 -21.24 6.99
CA ASP A 108 11.46 -20.17 7.95
C ASP A 108 11.78 -18.82 7.29
N VAL A 109 12.54 -18.84 6.19
CA VAL A 109 12.91 -17.65 5.42
C VAL A 109 11.68 -17.09 4.70
N LEU A 110 10.87 -17.95 4.08
CA LEU A 110 9.62 -17.54 3.43
C LEU A 110 8.62 -16.94 4.43
N ALA A 111 8.50 -17.54 5.61
CA ALA A 111 7.65 -17.02 6.69
C ALA A 111 8.12 -15.63 7.15
N GLU A 112 9.44 -15.39 7.20
CA GLU A 112 10.00 -14.08 7.57
C GLU A 112 9.72 -13.02 6.49
N ILE A 113 9.83 -13.36 5.21
CA ILE A 113 9.45 -12.46 4.10
C ILE A 113 7.99 -12.08 4.21
N GLU A 114 7.11 -13.07 4.39
CA GLU A 114 5.67 -12.84 4.48
C GLU A 114 5.37 -11.87 5.63
N LEU A 115 5.95 -12.13 6.81
CA LEU A 115 5.81 -11.26 7.97
C LEU A 115 6.27 -9.83 7.65
N ARG A 116 7.47 -9.65 7.10
CA ARG A 116 8.01 -8.32 6.74
C ARG A 116 7.11 -7.60 5.73
N GLY A 117 6.64 -8.32 4.71
CA GLY A 117 5.73 -7.79 3.69
C GLY A 117 4.43 -7.27 4.31
N ARG A 118 3.81 -8.05 5.22
CA ARG A 118 2.61 -7.62 5.94
C ARG A 118 2.83 -6.34 6.73
N LEU A 119 3.92 -6.28 7.51
CA LEU A 119 4.26 -5.10 8.31
C LEU A 119 4.47 -3.85 7.44
N MET A 120 5.15 -3.98 6.29
CA MET A 120 5.34 -2.87 5.34
C MET A 120 4.04 -2.35 4.73
N HIS A 121 3.05 -3.24 4.55
CA HIS A 121 1.74 -2.87 4.03
C HIS A 121 0.77 -2.35 5.07
N GLY A 122 1.22 -2.19 6.32
CA GLY A 122 0.34 -1.79 7.37
C GLY A 122 -0.68 -2.89 7.74
N LEU A 123 -0.27 -4.16 7.65
CA LEU A 123 -1.02 -5.28 8.22
C LEU A 123 -0.27 -5.91 9.41
N PRO A 124 -0.91 -6.06 10.58
CA PRO A 124 -0.28 -6.75 11.71
C PRO A 124 -0.14 -8.27 11.43
N PRO A 125 0.68 -8.98 12.22
CA PRO A 125 0.74 -10.44 12.20
C PRO A 125 -0.64 -11.05 12.46
N SER A 126 -1.05 -12.01 11.63
CA SER A 126 -2.40 -12.62 11.70
C SER A 126 -2.42 -14.00 12.33
N THR A 127 -1.27 -14.63 12.56
CA THR A 127 -1.19 -15.99 13.12
C THR A 127 -0.25 -16.04 14.34
N PRO A 128 -0.45 -16.99 15.27
CA PRO A 128 0.48 -17.18 16.39
C PRO A 128 1.92 -17.44 15.94
N GLY A 129 2.09 -18.16 14.82
CA GLY A 129 3.42 -18.41 14.24
C GLY A 129 4.12 -17.13 13.80
N GLN A 130 3.39 -16.20 13.16
CA GLN A 130 3.93 -14.90 12.77
C GLN A 130 4.29 -14.03 13.99
N TRP A 131 3.52 -14.09 15.07
CA TRP A 131 3.86 -13.40 16.32
C TRP A 131 5.13 -13.95 16.96
N ASN A 132 5.27 -15.27 17.05
CA ASN A 132 6.50 -15.89 17.56
C ASN A 132 7.72 -15.57 16.68
N LEU A 133 7.52 -15.54 15.36
CA LEU A 133 8.59 -15.16 14.43
C LEU A 133 8.99 -13.68 14.58
N LEU A 134 8.03 -12.79 14.82
CA LEU A 134 8.29 -11.39 15.14
C LEU A 134 9.15 -11.26 16.42
N GLU A 135 8.76 -11.96 17.49
CA GLU A 135 9.44 -11.91 18.79
C GLU A 135 10.87 -12.47 18.74
N THR A 136 11.11 -13.45 17.88
CA THR A 136 12.45 -14.07 17.73
C THR A 136 13.38 -13.27 16.82
N ARG A 137 12.85 -12.48 15.87
CA ARG A 137 13.64 -11.81 14.82
C ARG A 137 13.78 -10.30 15.00
N PHE A 138 12.93 -9.67 15.80
CA PHE A 138 12.88 -8.21 15.96
C PHE A 138 13.22 -7.80 17.40
N SER A 139 13.59 -6.52 17.58
CA SER A 139 13.87 -5.98 18.91
C SER A 139 12.59 -5.86 19.73
N VAL A 140 12.74 -5.82 21.06
CA VAL A 140 11.60 -5.67 21.99
C VAL A 140 10.81 -4.40 21.72
N GLU A 141 11.49 -3.31 21.35
CA GLU A 141 10.86 -2.03 21.01
C GLU A 141 10.00 -2.16 19.74
N ALA A 142 10.51 -2.82 18.70
CA ALA A 142 9.77 -3.05 17.47
C ALA A 142 8.55 -3.94 17.72
N VAL A 143 8.70 -5.02 18.50
CA VAL A 143 7.59 -5.90 18.90
C VAL A 143 6.52 -5.10 19.65
N THR A 144 6.93 -4.25 20.60
CA THR A 144 6.02 -3.41 21.39
C THR A 144 5.23 -2.45 20.49
N GLU A 145 5.89 -1.83 19.53
CA GLU A 145 5.25 -0.92 18.59
C GLU A 145 4.28 -1.65 17.66
N VAL A 146 4.65 -2.83 17.14
CA VAL A 146 3.76 -3.65 16.31
C VAL A 146 2.53 -4.09 17.10
N ARG A 147 2.66 -4.40 18.40
CA ARG A 147 1.52 -4.71 19.29
C ARG A 147 0.60 -3.50 19.49
N ARG A 148 1.17 -2.32 19.77
CA ARG A 148 0.41 -1.07 19.90
C ARG A 148 -0.40 -0.79 18.64
N TRP A 149 0.24 -0.98 17.50
CA TRP A 149 -0.37 -0.75 16.20
C TRP A 149 -1.43 -1.80 15.83
N ALA A 150 -1.22 -3.08 16.14
CA ALA A 150 -2.23 -4.12 15.94
C ALA A 150 -3.53 -3.81 16.70
N ALA A 151 -3.44 -3.29 17.93
CA ALA A 151 -4.60 -2.86 18.70
C ALA A 151 -5.36 -1.70 18.04
N LEU A 152 -4.66 -0.76 17.41
CA LEU A 152 -5.29 0.33 16.64
C LEU A 152 -6.00 -0.21 15.40
N PHE A 153 -5.36 -1.14 14.67
CA PHE A 153 -5.96 -1.78 13.50
C PHE A 153 -7.25 -2.53 13.84
N GLU A 154 -7.29 -3.24 14.98
CA GLU A 154 -8.49 -3.93 15.47
C GLU A 154 -9.60 -2.93 15.86
N ALA A 155 -9.24 -1.82 16.51
CA ALA A 155 -10.20 -0.76 16.85
C ALA A 155 -10.81 -0.11 15.60
N ASP A 156 -9.99 0.22 14.60
CA ASP A 156 -10.46 0.78 13.33
C ASP A 156 -11.34 -0.21 12.56
N ALA A 157 -11.02 -1.51 12.60
CA ALA A 157 -11.83 -2.54 11.97
C ALA A 157 -13.23 -2.66 12.62
N LEU A 158 -13.35 -2.41 13.92
CA LEU A 158 -14.63 -2.39 14.62
C LEU A 158 -15.46 -1.14 14.27
N ASP A 159 -14.81 0.02 14.14
CA ASP A 159 -15.48 1.28 13.78
C ASP A 159 -16.11 1.21 12.38
N VAL A 160 -15.53 0.47 11.43
CA VAL A 160 -16.09 0.31 10.08
C VAL A 160 -17.29 -0.64 10.03
N VAL A 161 -17.41 -1.56 10.99
CA VAL A 161 -18.44 -2.62 10.99
C VAL A 161 -19.77 -2.14 11.57
N ASP A 162 -19.79 -1.10 12.41
CA ASP A 162 -21.03 -0.50 12.91
C ASP A 162 -21.27 0.92 12.35
N PRO A 163 -21.90 1.05 11.16
CA PRO A 163 -22.29 2.35 10.61
C PRO A 163 -23.31 3.12 11.47
N SER A 164 -23.84 2.53 12.56
CA SER A 164 -24.70 3.25 13.50
C SER A 164 -23.93 4.16 14.46
N LEU A 165 -22.62 3.97 14.65
CA LEU A 165 -21.77 4.80 15.52
C LEU A 165 -21.50 6.22 14.96
N PHE A 166 -21.74 6.45 13.67
CA PHE A 166 -21.53 7.76 13.02
C PHE A 166 -22.82 8.59 12.85
N ARG A 167 -23.90 8.29 13.59
CA ARG A 167 -25.20 8.94 13.32
C ARG A 167 -25.33 10.40 13.74
N ASP A 168 -24.46 10.95 14.60
CA ASP A 168 -24.65 12.30 15.16
C ASP A 168 -23.38 13.17 15.14
N ARG A 169 -22.76 13.39 13.96
CA ARG A 169 -21.81 14.49 13.74
C ARG A 169 -22.14 15.28 12.47
#